data_AF-A0A351DGK2-F1
#
_entry.id   AF-A0A351DGK2-F1
#
_cell.length_a   1.000
_cell.length_b   1.000
_cell.length_c   1.000
_cell.angle_alpha   90.00
_cell.angle_beta   90.00
_cell.angle_gamma   90.00
#
_symmetry.space_group_name_H-M   'P 1'
#
loop_
_entity.id
_entity.type
_entity.pdbx_description
1 polymer ?
#
loop_
_entity_poly.entity_id
_entity_poly.type
_entity_poly.pdbx_seq_one_letter_code
_entity_poly.pdbx_strand_id
1 'polypeptide(L)'
;MYYGHDDWAFGGIKQAGTWDTNLEEIWHVISVGWYNTYPEYFGDRTGSRLADATDTARGGHFLTVPNSYPEGAWYSYDDYTCDYSCQIHEYFYWILMANIDALDPAYTNKCADSEDEWYICTKEELQEIDPKAYDLLNNQGFKLPTRIPNGFYREPSGST
;
A
#
# COMPACT_ATOMS: atom_id res chain seq x y z
N MET A 1 6.79 -8.06 14.03
CA MET A 1 7.40 -7.03 14.89
C MET A 1 6.34 -6.56 15.86
N TYR A 2 6.71 -5.94 16.98
CA TYR A 2 5.82 -5.10 17.78
C TYR A 2 6.58 -3.79 17.94
N TYR A 3 6.14 -2.73 17.28
CA TYR A 3 6.65 -1.40 17.52
C TYR A 3 5.67 -0.68 18.46
N GLY A 4 6.17 0.09 19.42
CA GLY A 4 5.33 0.79 20.42
C GLY A 4 4.39 1.87 19.86
N HIS A 5 4.27 1.94 18.53
CA HIS A 5 3.45 2.88 17.76
C HIS A 5 2.33 2.18 16.97
N ASP A 6 2.17 0.86 17.12
CA ASP A 6 1.09 0.12 16.46
C ASP A 6 -0.25 0.42 17.13
N ASP A 7 -1.21 0.90 16.35
CA ASP A 7 -2.57 1.23 16.79
C ASP A 7 -3.58 0.32 16.10
N TRP A 8 -4.65 -0.03 16.83
CA TRP A 8 -5.68 -0.95 16.36
C TRP A 8 -7.05 -0.26 16.37
N ALA A 9 -7.60 0.00 15.19
CA ALA A 9 -8.92 0.61 15.05
C ALA A 9 -10.05 -0.42 15.26
N PHE A 10 -10.43 -0.67 16.52
CA PHE A 10 -11.59 -1.53 16.80
C PHE A 10 -12.86 -0.99 16.13
N GLY A 11 -13.47 -1.79 15.25
CA GLY A 11 -14.61 -1.35 14.42
C GLY A 11 -14.23 -0.69 13.09
N GLY A 12 -12.96 -0.72 12.73
CA GLY A 12 -12.43 -0.15 11.48
C GLY A 12 -12.15 1.36 11.58
N ILE A 13 -11.27 1.84 10.70
CA ILE A 13 -10.74 3.22 10.75
C ILE A 13 -11.84 4.29 10.64
N LYS A 14 -12.91 4.02 9.88
CA LYS A 14 -14.04 4.97 9.75
C LYS A 14 -14.80 5.18 11.07
N GLN A 15 -14.85 4.17 11.93
CA GLN A 15 -15.50 4.26 13.23
C GLN A 15 -14.56 4.80 14.29
N ALA A 16 -13.31 4.31 14.31
CA ALA A 16 -12.35 4.66 15.34
C ALA A 16 -11.75 6.05 15.15
N GLY A 17 -11.66 6.55 13.91
CA GLY A 17 -10.99 7.82 13.58
C GLY A 17 -9.48 7.79 13.77
N THR A 18 -8.88 6.59 13.77
CA THR A 18 -7.43 6.36 13.90
C THR A 18 -7.00 5.27 12.92
N TRP A 19 -5.69 5.19 12.66
CA TRP A 19 -5.10 4.15 11.82
C TRP A 19 -5.27 2.74 12.42
N ASP A 20 -5.31 1.73 11.56
CA ASP A 20 -5.29 0.32 11.95
C ASP A 20 -4.06 -0.34 11.32
N THR A 21 -3.04 -0.61 12.13
CA THR A 21 -1.81 -1.25 11.69
C THR A 21 -2.07 -2.61 11.04
N ASN A 22 -3.21 -3.26 11.29
CA ASN A 22 -3.56 -4.52 10.61
C ASN A 22 -3.68 -4.35 9.09
N LEU A 23 -4.04 -3.16 8.61
CA LEU A 23 -4.19 -2.91 7.17
C LEU A 23 -2.86 -3.10 6.43
N GLU A 24 -1.75 -2.78 7.08
CA GLU A 24 -0.39 -2.96 6.57
C GLU A 24 0.08 -4.41 6.78
N GLU A 25 0.14 -4.84 8.03
CA GLU A 25 0.76 -6.12 8.41
C GLU A 25 0.06 -7.33 7.80
N ILE A 26 -1.28 -7.34 7.77
CA ILE A 26 -2.04 -8.42 7.11
C ILE A 26 -1.85 -8.35 5.60
N TRP A 27 -1.76 -7.15 5.03
CA TRP A 27 -1.53 -7.00 3.60
C TRP A 27 -0.16 -7.49 3.17
N HIS A 28 0.90 -7.27 3.96
CA HIS A 28 2.22 -7.87 3.72
C HIS A 28 2.15 -9.41 3.68
N VAL A 29 1.32 -10.04 4.52
CA VAL A 29 1.13 -11.50 4.48
C VAL A 29 0.36 -11.94 3.22
N ILE A 30 -0.74 -11.26 2.88
CA ILE A 30 -1.59 -11.61 1.74
C ILE A 30 -0.86 -11.39 0.40
N SER A 31 -0.09 -10.31 0.30
CA SER A 31 0.62 -9.89 -0.91
C SER A 31 1.67 -10.92 -1.37
N VAL A 32 2.24 -11.72 -0.47
CA VAL A 32 3.10 -12.87 -0.83
C VAL A 32 2.41 -13.80 -1.82
N GLY A 33 1.11 -14.04 -1.67
CA GLY A 33 0.34 -14.85 -2.62
C GLY A 33 0.31 -14.24 -4.02
N TRP A 34 0.21 -12.91 -4.12
CA TRP A 34 0.17 -12.19 -5.39
C TRP A 34 1.51 -12.23 -6.11
N TYR A 35 2.62 -12.03 -5.39
CA TYR A 35 3.98 -12.08 -5.94
C TYR A 35 4.27 -13.41 -6.62
N ASN A 36 3.83 -14.51 -5.99
CA ASN A 36 4.07 -15.86 -6.47
C ASN A 36 3.07 -16.31 -7.56
N THR A 37 1.81 -15.86 -7.48
CA THR A 37 0.76 -16.31 -8.41
C THR A 37 0.78 -15.53 -9.72
N TYR A 38 1.09 -14.23 -9.66
CA TYR A 38 1.04 -13.32 -10.81
C TYR A 38 2.37 -12.56 -10.97
N PRO A 39 3.50 -13.25 -11.16
CA PRO A 39 4.84 -12.65 -11.11
C PRO A 39 5.08 -11.60 -12.20
N GLU A 40 4.40 -11.68 -13.35
CA GLU A 40 4.47 -10.66 -14.41
C GLU A 40 3.83 -9.33 -13.98
N TYR A 41 2.81 -9.38 -13.12
CA TYR A 41 2.06 -8.19 -12.70
C TYR A 41 2.55 -7.67 -11.35
N PHE A 42 2.64 -8.55 -10.36
CA PHE A 42 2.92 -8.19 -8.97
C PHE A 42 4.26 -8.71 -8.47
N GLY A 43 5.10 -9.33 -9.30
CA GLY A 43 6.37 -9.87 -8.83
C GLY A 43 7.22 -8.85 -8.08
N ASP A 44 7.89 -9.28 -7.02
CA ASP A 44 8.73 -8.46 -6.13
C ASP A 44 10.19 -8.36 -6.63
N ARG A 45 10.37 -8.36 -7.95
CA ARG A 45 11.66 -8.32 -8.62
C ARG A 45 11.52 -7.63 -9.98
N THR A 46 12.65 -7.22 -10.55
CA THR A 46 12.70 -6.57 -11.86
C THR A 46 11.97 -7.38 -12.93
N GLY A 47 11.18 -6.68 -13.76
CA GLY A 47 10.41 -7.27 -14.86
C GLY A 47 8.93 -7.49 -14.57
N SER A 48 8.44 -7.14 -13.37
CA SER A 48 7.02 -7.05 -13.08
C SER A 48 6.49 -5.63 -13.26
N ARG A 49 5.18 -5.49 -13.50
CA ARG A 49 4.52 -4.16 -13.57
C ARG A 49 4.56 -3.42 -12.23
N LEU A 50 4.49 -4.14 -11.12
CA LEU A 50 4.61 -3.55 -9.79
C LEU A 50 6.01 -2.96 -9.57
N ALA A 51 7.06 -3.71 -9.93
CA ALA A 51 8.44 -3.25 -9.84
C ALA A 51 8.68 -2.01 -10.74
N ASP A 52 8.14 -2.02 -11.97
CA ASP A 52 8.22 -0.86 -12.87
C ASP A 52 7.51 0.38 -12.33
N ALA A 53 6.42 0.19 -11.58
CA ALA A 53 5.69 1.27 -10.93
C ALA A 53 6.46 1.79 -9.70
N THR A 54 7.03 0.90 -8.87
CA THR A 54 7.92 1.25 -7.75
C THR A 54 9.13 2.08 -8.21
N ASP A 55 9.78 1.69 -9.31
CA ASP A 55 10.90 2.46 -9.86
C ASP A 55 10.47 3.84 -10.36
N THR A 56 9.25 3.95 -10.89
CA THR A 56 8.70 5.24 -11.31
C THR A 56 8.44 6.14 -10.09
N ALA A 57 7.84 5.58 -9.03
CA ALA A 57 7.50 6.31 -7.82
C ALA A 57 8.71 6.83 -7.04
N ARG A 58 9.82 6.09 -7.07
CA ARG A 58 11.10 6.47 -6.48
C ARG A 58 11.96 7.34 -7.39
N GLY A 59 11.52 7.63 -8.62
CA GLY A 59 12.29 8.39 -9.61
C GLY A 59 13.51 7.64 -10.18
N GLY A 60 13.61 6.33 -10.00
CA GLY A 60 14.72 5.52 -10.49
C GLY A 60 14.73 4.09 -9.95
N HIS A 61 15.65 3.28 -10.49
CA HIS A 61 15.87 1.91 -10.06
C HIS A 61 16.94 1.82 -8.97
N PHE A 62 16.52 1.50 -7.74
CA PHE A 62 17.41 1.32 -6.60
C PHE A 62 17.26 -0.09 -6.00
N LEU A 63 18.36 -0.85 -5.97
CA LEU A 63 18.39 -2.19 -5.39
C LEU A 63 18.40 -2.19 -3.85
N THR A 64 18.82 -1.08 -3.26
CA THR A 64 18.87 -0.80 -1.82
C THR A 64 18.42 0.63 -1.61
N VAL A 65 17.97 0.97 -0.39
CA VAL A 65 17.60 2.34 -0.05
C VAL A 65 18.78 3.31 -0.32
N PRO A 66 18.62 4.33 -1.18
CA PRO A 66 19.64 5.33 -1.43
C PRO A 66 19.70 6.35 -0.27
N ASN A 67 20.80 7.08 -0.16
CA ASN A 67 20.91 8.19 0.81
C ASN A 67 19.92 9.34 0.55
N SER A 68 19.40 9.44 -0.68
CA SER A 68 18.43 10.45 -1.09
C SER A 68 17.74 10.01 -2.37
N TYR A 69 16.43 10.22 -2.46
CA TYR A 69 15.66 10.03 -3.68
C TYR A 69 15.71 11.28 -4.57
N PRO A 70 15.54 11.15 -5.89
CA PRO A 70 15.41 12.28 -6.82
C PRO A 70 14.26 13.21 -6.47
N GLU A 71 14.39 14.48 -6.84
CA GLU A 71 13.28 15.44 -6.76
C GLU A 71 12.09 14.95 -7.59
N GLY A 72 10.90 14.99 -6.99
CA GLY A 72 9.66 14.51 -7.63
C GLY A 72 9.34 13.04 -7.37
N ALA A 73 10.17 12.30 -6.62
CA ALA A 73 9.75 11.01 -6.05
C ALA A 73 8.56 11.22 -5.10
N TRP A 74 7.56 10.35 -5.19
CA TRP A 74 6.39 10.33 -4.29
C TRP A 74 6.35 9.10 -3.39
N TYR A 75 7.31 8.20 -3.59
CA TYR A 75 7.60 7.10 -2.68
C TYR A 75 9.07 7.16 -2.30
N SER A 76 9.33 7.18 -1.00
CA SER A 76 10.65 7.11 -0.39
C SER A 76 10.64 5.97 0.63
N TYR A 77 11.80 5.61 1.17
CA TYR A 77 11.90 4.62 2.24
C TYR A 77 13.18 4.88 3.02
N ASP A 78 13.19 4.71 4.33
CA ASP A 78 14.33 5.07 5.19
C ASP A 78 14.95 3.89 5.95
N ASP A 79 14.38 2.68 5.84
CA ASP A 79 15.00 1.48 6.38
C ASP A 79 16.12 0.97 5.45
N TYR A 80 17.35 1.38 5.76
CA TYR A 80 18.57 0.96 5.05
C TYR A 80 18.85 -0.56 5.08
N THR A 81 18.13 -1.34 5.88
CA THR A 81 18.24 -2.81 5.86
C THR A 81 17.41 -3.45 4.75
N CYS A 82 16.51 -2.69 4.13
CA CYS A 82 15.58 -3.13 3.11
C CYS A 82 16.26 -3.23 1.73
N ASP A 83 16.04 -4.36 1.06
CA ASP A 83 16.45 -4.58 -0.32
C ASP A 83 15.35 -4.15 -1.30
N TYR A 84 15.54 -4.43 -2.58
CA TYR A 84 14.58 -4.07 -3.62
C TYR A 84 13.21 -4.72 -3.42
N SER A 85 13.17 -5.97 -2.98
CA SER A 85 11.92 -6.72 -2.80
C SER A 85 11.11 -6.15 -1.65
N CYS A 86 11.77 -5.84 -0.54
CA CYS A 86 11.14 -5.22 0.62
C CYS A 86 10.56 -3.84 0.29
N GLN A 87 11.26 -3.00 -0.50
CA GLN A 87 10.73 -1.71 -0.98
C GLN A 87 9.51 -1.88 -1.90
N ILE A 88 9.49 -2.93 -2.73
CA ILE A 88 8.31 -3.25 -3.55
C ILE A 88 7.13 -3.69 -2.67
N HIS A 89 7.39 -4.44 -1.60
CA HIS A 89 6.33 -4.90 -0.69
C HIS A 89 5.65 -3.73 0.01
N GLU A 90 6.44 -2.77 0.48
CA GLU A 90 5.95 -1.54 1.08
C GLU A 90 5.20 -0.66 0.07
N TYR A 91 5.75 -0.47 -1.12
CA TYR A 91 5.05 0.22 -2.20
C TYR A 91 3.69 -0.41 -2.52
N PHE A 92 3.60 -1.75 -2.52
CA PHE A 92 2.32 -2.43 -2.79
C PHE A 92 1.28 -2.18 -1.70
N TYR A 93 1.72 -2.02 -0.46
CA TYR A 93 0.89 -1.58 0.64
C TYR A 93 0.38 -0.15 0.38
N TRP A 94 1.27 0.80 0.13
CA TRP A 94 0.91 2.20 -0.08
C TRP A 94 -0.11 2.39 -1.21
N ILE A 95 0.13 1.78 -2.36
CA ILE A 95 -0.79 1.91 -3.50
C ILE A 95 -2.14 1.26 -3.22
N LEU A 96 -2.19 0.16 -2.46
CA LEU A 96 -3.48 -0.44 -2.11
C LEU A 96 -4.24 0.47 -1.14
N MET A 97 -3.59 1.00 -0.11
CA MET A 97 -4.24 1.83 0.90
C MET A 97 -4.80 3.13 0.30
N ALA A 98 -4.03 3.79 -0.58
CA ALA A 98 -4.53 4.92 -1.35
C ALA A 98 -5.71 4.50 -2.25
N ASN A 99 -5.60 3.38 -2.97
CA ASN A 99 -6.63 2.92 -3.92
C ASN A 99 -7.98 2.54 -3.28
N ILE A 100 -8.00 2.21 -1.99
CA ILE A 100 -9.24 1.94 -1.25
C ILE A 100 -9.69 3.13 -0.38
N ASP A 101 -9.03 4.28 -0.50
CA ASP A 101 -9.26 5.50 0.30
C ASP A 101 -8.98 5.35 1.80
N ALA A 102 -8.17 4.35 2.20
CA ALA A 102 -7.86 4.10 3.61
C ALA A 102 -6.99 5.22 4.23
N LEU A 103 -6.24 5.94 3.39
CA LEU A 103 -5.37 7.06 3.80
C LEU A 103 -6.11 8.41 3.79
N ASP A 104 -7.40 8.46 3.42
CA ASP A 104 -8.17 9.69 3.36
C ASP A 104 -8.16 10.41 4.73
N PRO A 105 -7.74 11.70 4.79
CA PRO A 105 -7.73 12.51 6.00
C PRO A 105 -9.09 12.63 6.72
N ALA A 106 -10.19 12.30 6.03
CA ALA A 106 -11.52 12.19 6.64
C ALA A 106 -11.63 11.06 7.68
N TYR A 107 -10.73 10.06 7.66
CA TYR A 107 -10.78 8.87 8.53
C TYR A 107 -9.56 8.68 9.42
N THR A 108 -8.40 9.22 9.05
CA THR A 108 -7.12 8.99 9.74
C THR A 108 -6.14 10.14 9.48
N ASN A 109 -5.12 10.30 10.31
CA ASN A 109 -3.98 11.17 10.05
C ASN A 109 -2.79 10.45 9.38
N LYS A 110 -2.88 9.15 9.10
CA LYS A 110 -1.78 8.33 8.55
C LYS A 110 -1.10 8.92 7.33
N CYS A 111 -1.85 9.49 6.38
CA CYS A 111 -1.25 10.10 5.18
C CYS A 111 -0.34 11.29 5.52
N ALA A 112 -0.77 12.16 6.43
CA ALA A 112 0.03 13.30 6.88
C ALA A 112 1.21 12.85 7.74
N ASP A 113 1.00 11.89 8.64
CA ASP A 113 2.05 11.36 9.52
C ASP A 113 3.15 10.60 8.75
N SER A 114 2.89 10.19 7.50
CA SER A 114 3.82 9.44 6.67
C SER A 114 4.27 10.21 5.42
N GLU A 115 4.06 11.53 5.36
CA GLU A 115 4.28 12.33 4.15
C GLU A 115 5.75 12.34 3.65
N ASP A 116 6.71 12.12 4.56
CA ASP A 116 8.14 11.97 4.24
C ASP A 116 8.43 10.71 3.40
N GLU A 117 7.56 9.69 3.53
CA GLU A 117 7.64 8.41 2.81
C GLU A 117 6.67 8.36 1.62
N TRP A 118 5.41 8.77 1.85
CA TRP A 118 4.31 8.67 0.90
C TRP A 118 3.22 9.71 1.20
N TYR A 119 2.76 10.45 0.17
CA TYR A 119 1.77 11.54 0.35
C TYR A 119 0.48 11.40 -0.48
N ILE A 120 0.29 10.29 -1.21
CA ILE A 120 -0.93 10.08 -2.02
C ILE A 120 -2.03 9.49 -1.12
N CYS A 121 -3.07 10.24 -0.80
CA CYS A 121 -4.03 9.86 0.24
C CYS A 121 -5.31 9.18 -0.31
N THR A 122 -5.70 9.48 -1.55
CA THR A 122 -6.98 9.03 -2.12
C THR A 122 -6.80 8.27 -3.42
N LYS A 123 -7.84 7.52 -3.81
CA LYS A 123 -7.86 6.82 -5.09
C LYS A 123 -7.77 7.78 -6.27
N GLU A 124 -8.42 8.93 -6.17
CA GLU A 124 -8.38 9.98 -7.19
C GLU A 124 -6.95 10.53 -7.35
N GLU A 125 -6.26 10.86 -6.26
CA GLU A 125 -4.86 11.29 -6.32
C GLU A 125 -3.95 10.20 -6.87
N LEU A 126 -4.18 8.93 -6.52
CA LEU A 126 -3.43 7.81 -7.06
C LEU A 126 -3.58 7.72 -8.58
N GLN A 127 -4.79 7.94 -9.10
CA GLN A 127 -5.03 7.96 -10.55
C GLN A 127 -4.25 9.07 -11.26
N GLU A 128 -4.11 10.23 -10.63
CA GLU A 128 -3.44 11.39 -11.19
C GLU A 128 -1.91 11.31 -11.10
N ILE A 129 -1.38 10.89 -9.93
CA ILE A 129 0.05 10.91 -9.62
C ILE A 129 0.73 9.60 -10.05
N ASP A 130 0.10 8.45 -9.78
CA ASP A 130 0.64 7.12 -10.10
C ASP A 130 -0.32 6.31 -11.01
N PRO A 131 -0.50 6.73 -12.28
CA PRO A 131 -1.40 6.05 -13.20
C PRO A 131 -0.99 4.60 -13.50
N LYS A 132 0.29 4.24 -13.29
CA LYS A 132 0.78 2.86 -13.44
C LYS A 132 0.22 1.97 -12.33
N ALA A 133 0.31 2.42 -11.08
CA ALA A 133 -0.30 1.73 -9.95
C ALA A 133 -1.82 1.64 -10.11
N TYR A 134 -2.47 2.76 -10.46
CA TYR A 134 -3.92 2.78 -10.67
C TYR A 134 -4.36 1.76 -11.73
N ASP A 135 -3.68 1.73 -12.89
CA ASP A 135 -3.96 0.78 -13.97
C ASP A 135 -3.74 -0.67 -13.55
N LEU A 136 -2.67 -0.95 -12.80
CA LEU A 136 -2.35 -2.27 -12.26
C LEU A 136 -3.46 -2.78 -11.32
N LEU A 137 -3.96 -1.92 -10.42
CA LEU A 137 -4.96 -2.33 -9.42
C LEU A 137 -6.39 -2.39 -9.99
N ASN A 138 -6.73 -1.56 -10.97
CA ASN A 138 -8.13 -1.37 -11.39
C ASN A 138 -8.46 -1.92 -12.79
N ASN A 139 -7.49 -2.03 -13.70
CA ASN A 139 -7.78 -2.29 -15.12
C ASN A 139 -7.27 -3.65 -15.64
N GLN A 140 -6.50 -4.40 -14.84
CA GLN A 140 -5.96 -5.70 -15.25
C GLN A 140 -6.93 -6.87 -14.99
N GLY A 141 -8.11 -6.61 -14.43
CA GLY A 141 -9.15 -7.63 -14.17
C GLY A 141 -8.96 -8.44 -12.88
N PHE A 142 -7.98 -8.10 -12.04
CA PHE A 142 -7.77 -8.74 -10.74
C PHE A 142 -8.86 -8.42 -9.73
N LYS A 143 -9.02 -9.29 -8.73
CA LYS A 143 -9.96 -9.13 -7.61
C LYS A 143 -9.21 -8.69 -6.35
N LEU A 144 -8.68 -7.48 -6.39
CA LEU A 144 -8.06 -6.82 -5.24
C LEU A 144 -9.13 -6.22 -4.32
N PRO A 145 -8.79 -5.92 -3.05
CA PRO A 145 -9.67 -5.14 -2.19
C PRO A 145 -10.06 -3.81 -2.84
N THR A 146 -11.34 -3.45 -2.74
CA THR A 146 -11.87 -2.18 -3.28
C THR A 146 -12.61 -1.36 -2.24
N ARG A 147 -12.52 -1.75 -0.97
CA ARG A 147 -13.24 -1.12 0.15
C ARG A 147 -12.40 -1.25 1.40
N ILE A 148 -12.46 -0.21 2.23
CA ILE A 148 -11.88 -0.20 3.57
C ILE A 148 -12.61 -1.24 4.43
N PRO A 149 -11.89 -2.14 5.11
CA PRO A 149 -12.49 -3.06 6.07
C PRO A 149 -13.23 -2.30 7.19
N ASN A 150 -14.43 -2.76 7.53
CA ASN A 150 -15.32 -2.08 8.47
C ASN A 150 -15.29 -2.67 9.89
N GLY A 151 -14.41 -3.64 10.17
CA GLY A 151 -14.31 -4.29 11.48
C GLY A 151 -15.50 -5.17 11.89
N PHE A 152 -16.53 -5.33 11.04
CA PHE A 152 -17.72 -6.13 11.34
C PHE A 152 -17.76 -7.41 10.51
N TYR A 153 -17.01 -8.42 10.97
CA TYR A 153 -16.94 -9.73 10.33
C TYR A 153 -17.92 -10.71 11.00
N ARG A 154 -19.20 -10.58 10.69
CA ARG A 154 -20.23 -11.55 11.12
C ARG A 154 -20.74 -12.31 9.91
N GLU A 155 -21.00 -13.60 10.07
CA GLU A 155 -21.81 -14.32 9.09
C GLU A 155 -23.20 -13.67 8.99
N PRO A 156 -23.77 -13.56 7.78
CA PRO A 156 -25.16 -13.16 7.64
C PRO A 156 -26.03 -14.12 8.44
N SER A 157 -26.82 -13.60 9.39
CA SER A 157 -27.83 -14.39 10.09
C SER A 157 -28.90 -14.82 9.08
N GLY A 158 -28.79 -16.03 8.53
CA GLY A 158 -29.81 -16.53 7.59
C GLY A 158 -29.47 -17.75 6.72
N SER A 159 -28.28 -18.34 6.80
CA SER A 159 -27.98 -19.60 6.12
C SER A 159 -28.23 -20.81 7.04
N THR A 160 -29.51 -21.12 7.24
CA THR A 160 -30.00 -22.44 7.70
C THR A 160 -31.04 -22.94 6.73
#